data_AF-A0A964ATA5-F1
#
_entry.id   AF-A0A964ATA5-F1
#
_cell.length_a   1.000
_cell.length_b   1.000
_cell.length_c   1.000
_cell.angle_alpha   90.00
_cell.angle_beta   90.00
_cell.angle_gamma   90.00
#
_symmetry.space_group_name_H-M   'P 1'
#
loop_
_entity.id
_entity.type
_entity.pdbx_description
1 polymer ?
#
loop_
_entity_poly.entity_id
_entity_poly.type
_entity_poly.pdbx_seq_one_letter_code
_entity_poly.pdbx_strand_id
1 'polypeptide(L)'
;MRTTLRRTHLLLALFPLVGCGDYASPLTMTGLFAGAGAPSRAVVWVEITDAKGRPVDAVGVDELTVTEDGEAVDVTLRGPAEADLVRPMVLLLDAGDPPEGWFAAAQEVARGVVAQLAEGQPVMVASFADDLSVAQDFTRDHAAAIAAIEGLSPAPGASSALHPALEQVLDAWDERFDPDADAVRGVVVVLSDGGDGPVEPTVEELIEARGDRAVLGVALGRGASSTLDAVASHGVLSLRKPDDAAALVEAVNARMAEGADAPRMLGWCSAARGGEPTIEVIFERDRWGASWSGGFRADGFDDALDWGPVTPLPGAFASHDAAAGGGWMAVGGGDLSEGVSLAPILDDGRLGGWREGPALPTGDEVRLAIVGDTLYAIDGPTAWYAPIDAVGAVGAWVEMDAPGYTNALRVHEAVIVSIAQDRVYVASAAGGGAVDGWTASDPLPEPFDGIVSGGIAGGQLVVVGSTRVGGGDWRTAAWAASIGADGVLGAWAAMPAPPQDMGYWLAAHGGAGRVVVLPGDDAGHRDVYTLDPTAGSWTEAGAFGVDRRYYSAVVEGGRLYVQGGYADNDRTDEGFMSALAEDGTLALTCVP
;
A
#
# COMPACT_ATOMS: atom_id res chain seq x y z
N MET A 1 -45.97 54.21 -13.91
CA MET A 1 -44.53 53.91 -13.87
C MET A 1 -44.27 53.30 -12.49
N ARG A 2 -44.43 52.00 -12.22
CA ARG A 2 -43.80 50.77 -12.75
C ARG A 2 -42.28 50.83 -12.76
N THR A 3 -41.67 50.38 -11.66
CA THR A 3 -40.39 49.67 -11.62
C THR A 3 -40.56 48.46 -10.71
N THR A 4 -40.11 47.33 -11.24
CA THR A 4 -40.41 45.94 -10.90
C THR A 4 -39.44 45.37 -9.87
N LEU A 5 -39.96 44.81 -8.77
CA LEU A 5 -39.24 43.82 -7.97
C LEU A 5 -39.33 42.46 -8.67
N ARG A 6 -38.17 41.86 -8.99
CA ARG A 6 -38.07 40.46 -9.42
C ARG A 6 -38.23 39.55 -8.21
N ARG A 7 -39.20 38.63 -8.29
CA ARG A 7 -39.36 37.46 -7.43
C ARG A 7 -38.32 36.42 -7.84
N THR A 8 -37.48 36.00 -6.90
CA THR A 8 -36.71 34.75 -7.03
C THR A 8 -37.60 33.63 -6.50
N HIS A 9 -37.90 32.65 -7.35
CA HIS A 9 -38.68 31.47 -6.97
C HIS A 9 -37.77 30.48 -6.24
N LEU A 10 -38.08 30.25 -4.96
CA LEU A 10 -37.58 29.14 -4.18
C LEU A 10 -38.29 27.87 -4.69
N LEU A 11 -37.59 27.04 -5.45
CA LEU A 11 -38.04 25.69 -5.80
C LEU A 11 -37.82 24.82 -4.56
N LEU A 12 -38.86 24.66 -3.74
CA LEU A 12 -38.93 23.62 -2.72
C LEU A 12 -39.03 22.29 -3.47
N ALA A 13 -37.94 21.54 -3.55
CA ALA A 13 -37.99 20.14 -3.94
C ALA A 13 -38.65 19.38 -2.76
N LEU A 14 -39.94 19.07 -2.90
CA LEU A 14 -40.59 18.06 -2.07
C LEU A 14 -39.97 16.71 -2.43
N PHE A 15 -39.07 16.21 -1.60
CA PHE A 15 -38.76 14.79 -1.56
C PHE A 15 -40.04 14.06 -1.12
N PRO A 16 -40.51 13.05 -1.87
CA PRO A 16 -41.53 12.16 -1.33
C PRO A 16 -40.86 11.38 -0.20
N LEU A 17 -41.36 11.56 1.02
CA LEU A 17 -41.22 10.58 2.10
C LEU A 17 -41.81 9.27 1.57
N VAL A 18 -40.94 8.41 1.02
CA VAL A 18 -41.27 7.01 0.76
C VAL A 18 -41.45 6.40 2.15
N GLY A 19 -42.69 6.08 2.48
CA GLY A 19 -43.01 5.40 3.72
C GLY A 19 -42.23 4.09 3.82
N CYS A 20 -41.66 3.83 4.99
CA CYS A 20 -41.24 2.50 5.43
C CYS A 20 -42.46 1.57 5.35
N GLY A 21 -42.65 0.95 4.19
CA GLY A 21 -43.41 -0.28 4.08
C GLY A 21 -42.44 -1.41 4.34
N ASP A 22 -42.66 -2.15 5.43
CA ASP A 22 -42.03 -3.45 5.72
C ASP A 22 -42.37 -4.47 4.61
N TYR A 23 -41.84 -4.27 3.41
CA TYR A 23 -41.58 -5.38 2.52
C TYR A 23 -40.27 -5.96 2.99
N ALA A 24 -40.33 -7.07 3.73
CA ALA A 24 -39.16 -7.86 4.08
C ALA A 24 -38.40 -8.15 2.77
N SER A 25 -37.36 -7.37 2.54
CA SER A 25 -36.50 -7.58 1.39
C SER A 25 -35.85 -8.95 1.57
N PRO A 26 -35.76 -9.78 0.52
CA PRO A 26 -35.00 -11.02 0.58
C PRO A 26 -33.49 -10.74 0.61
N LEU A 27 -33.07 -9.47 0.67
CA LEU A 27 -31.68 -9.07 0.71
C LEU A 27 -31.31 -8.55 2.10
N THR A 28 -30.13 -8.94 2.55
CA THR A 28 -29.49 -8.46 3.77
C THR A 28 -28.17 -7.82 3.40
N MET A 29 -27.86 -6.65 3.97
CA MET A 29 -26.54 -6.04 3.86
C MET A 29 -25.86 -6.03 5.22
N THR A 30 -24.64 -6.54 5.26
CA THR A 30 -23.79 -6.61 6.44
C THR A 30 -22.60 -5.69 6.24
N GLY A 31 -22.34 -4.78 7.17
CA GLY A 31 -21.09 -4.02 7.21
C GLY A 31 -20.01 -4.85 7.89
N LEU A 32 -18.87 -5.00 7.23
CA LEU A 32 -17.74 -5.78 7.73
C LEU A 32 -16.77 -4.92 8.52
N PHE A 33 -16.59 -3.69 8.04
CA PHE A 33 -15.68 -2.72 8.57
C PHE A 33 -16.15 -1.34 8.11
N ALA A 34 -16.09 -0.37 9.01
CA ALA A 34 -16.25 1.03 8.69
C ALA A 34 -15.11 1.78 9.38
N GLY A 35 -14.26 2.38 8.58
CA GLY A 35 -13.08 3.06 9.08
C GLY A 35 -12.78 4.29 8.26
N ALA A 36 -11.86 5.07 8.78
CA ALA A 36 -11.30 6.16 8.03
C ALA A 36 -9.80 6.26 8.30
N GLY A 37 -9.09 6.73 7.28
CA GLY A 37 -7.66 6.93 7.32
C GLY A 37 -7.29 8.20 6.59
N ALA A 38 -6.07 8.69 6.84
CA ALA A 38 -5.53 9.79 6.06
C ALA A 38 -5.50 9.46 4.55
N PRO A 39 -5.70 10.45 3.66
CA PRO A 39 -5.97 11.86 3.91
C PRO A 39 -7.48 12.12 3.87
N SER A 40 -8.19 11.77 4.94
CA SER A 40 -9.65 11.92 4.99
C SER A 40 -10.46 10.94 4.13
N ARG A 41 -9.94 9.73 3.93
CA ARG A 41 -10.63 8.66 3.22
C ARG A 41 -11.50 7.87 4.19
N ALA A 42 -12.79 7.86 3.96
CA ALA A 42 -13.70 6.94 4.59
C ALA A 42 -13.81 5.67 3.74
N VAL A 43 -13.83 4.52 4.40
CA VAL A 43 -14.05 3.23 3.77
C VAL A 43 -15.11 2.44 4.54
N VAL A 44 -16.00 1.81 3.79
CA VAL A 44 -16.94 0.83 4.33
C VAL A 44 -16.85 -0.42 3.49
N TRP A 45 -16.64 -1.55 4.14
CA TRP A 45 -16.81 -2.85 3.55
C TRP A 45 -18.24 -3.31 3.80
N VAL A 46 -18.95 -3.64 2.74
CA VAL A 46 -20.29 -4.24 2.81
C VAL A 46 -20.32 -5.57 2.08
N GLU A 47 -21.20 -6.45 2.55
CA GLU A 47 -21.55 -7.68 1.88
C GLU A 47 -23.07 -7.76 1.75
N ILE A 48 -23.56 -8.03 0.54
CA ILE A 48 -24.99 -8.13 0.27
C ILE A 48 -25.31 -9.59 -0.03
N THR A 49 -26.27 -10.16 0.70
CA THR A 49 -26.66 -11.57 0.57
C THR A 49 -28.17 -11.71 0.35
N ASP A 50 -28.59 -12.83 -0.25
CA ASP A 50 -29.99 -13.21 -0.34
C ASP A 50 -30.51 -13.88 0.95
N ALA A 51 -31.81 -14.23 0.97
CA ALA A 51 -32.46 -14.87 2.12
C ALA A 51 -31.89 -16.26 2.48
N LYS A 52 -30.98 -16.81 1.66
CA LYS A 52 -30.25 -18.05 1.93
C LYS A 52 -28.78 -17.80 2.30
N GLY A 53 -28.39 -16.54 2.52
CA GLY A 53 -27.03 -16.13 2.83
C GLY A 53 -26.08 -16.19 1.62
N ARG A 54 -26.60 -16.31 0.39
CA ARG A 54 -25.75 -16.35 -0.80
C ARG A 54 -25.42 -14.92 -1.26
N PRO A 55 -24.16 -14.61 -1.58
CA PRO A 55 -23.77 -13.31 -2.09
C PRO A 55 -24.56 -12.86 -3.32
N VAL A 56 -24.81 -11.55 -3.39
CA VAL A 56 -25.31 -10.90 -4.58
C VAL A 56 -24.14 -10.56 -5.49
N ASP A 57 -24.07 -11.23 -6.64
CA ASP A 57 -23.00 -11.01 -7.60
C ASP A 57 -23.11 -9.66 -8.31
N ALA A 58 -21.96 -9.17 -8.79
CA ALA A 58 -21.84 -8.04 -9.71
C ALA A 58 -22.60 -6.78 -9.25
N VAL A 59 -22.47 -6.41 -7.97
CA VAL A 59 -22.95 -5.12 -7.45
C VAL A 59 -22.26 -3.98 -8.21
N GLY A 60 -23.05 -3.09 -8.82
CA GLY A 60 -22.59 -1.89 -9.49
C GLY A 60 -22.65 -0.66 -8.59
N VAL A 61 -21.79 0.34 -8.85
CA VAL A 61 -21.79 1.60 -8.09
C VAL A 61 -23.08 2.41 -8.28
N ASP A 62 -23.73 2.25 -9.43
CA ASP A 62 -25.00 2.88 -9.79
C ASP A 62 -26.22 2.30 -9.06
N GLU A 63 -26.06 1.13 -8.44
CA GLU A 63 -27.07 0.47 -7.61
C GLU A 63 -26.96 0.87 -6.13
N LEU A 64 -25.99 1.72 -5.79
CA LEU A 64 -25.67 2.12 -4.43
C LEU A 64 -25.92 3.61 -4.24
N THR A 65 -26.58 3.94 -3.14
CA THR A 65 -26.66 5.30 -2.60
C THR A 65 -25.98 5.30 -1.25
N VAL A 66 -24.97 6.16 -1.09
CA VAL A 66 -24.24 6.32 0.18
C VAL A 66 -24.44 7.74 0.67
N THR A 67 -24.78 7.87 1.95
CA THR A 67 -24.91 9.15 2.62
C THR A 67 -24.06 9.19 3.88
N GLU A 68 -23.50 10.36 4.17
CA GLU A 68 -22.76 10.70 5.37
C GLU A 68 -23.49 11.85 6.06
N ASP A 69 -23.92 11.64 7.31
CA ASP A 69 -24.77 12.55 8.08
C ASP A 69 -26.03 13.00 7.32
N GLY A 70 -26.54 12.13 6.43
CA GLY A 70 -27.71 12.36 5.59
C GLY A 70 -27.44 13.14 4.30
N GLU A 71 -26.19 13.51 4.00
CA GLU A 71 -25.78 14.10 2.73
C GLU A 71 -25.18 13.03 1.79
N ALA A 72 -25.58 13.02 0.53
CA ALA A 72 -25.07 12.05 -0.44
C ALA A 72 -23.60 12.27 -0.76
N VAL A 73 -22.82 11.18 -0.84
CA VAL A 73 -21.40 11.19 -1.18
C VAL A 73 -21.14 10.37 -2.45
N ASP A 74 -20.18 10.83 -3.26
CA ASP A 74 -19.70 10.06 -4.41
C ASP A 74 -18.72 9.00 -3.92
N VAL A 75 -18.97 7.73 -4.28
CA VAL A 75 -18.15 6.60 -3.83
C VAL A 75 -17.45 5.90 -4.99
N THR A 76 -16.25 5.38 -4.72
CA THR A 76 -15.64 4.33 -5.53
C THR A 76 -15.98 2.96 -4.97
N LEU A 77 -16.22 2.01 -5.88
CA LEU A 77 -16.50 0.62 -5.56
C LEU A 77 -15.31 -0.24 -5.97
N ARG A 78 -14.74 -0.99 -5.03
CA ARG A 78 -13.63 -1.92 -5.28
C ARG A 78 -13.95 -3.33 -4.77
N GLY A 79 -13.43 -4.33 -5.46
CA GLY A 79 -13.50 -5.73 -5.05
C GLY A 79 -12.39 -6.12 -4.07
N PRO A 80 -12.45 -7.32 -3.46
CA PRO A 80 -11.48 -7.77 -2.46
C PRO A 80 -10.02 -7.79 -2.94
N ALA A 81 -9.79 -8.12 -4.21
CA ALA A 81 -8.45 -8.18 -4.81
C ALA A 81 -7.83 -6.79 -5.09
N GLU A 82 -8.66 -5.77 -5.35
CA GLU A 82 -8.20 -4.40 -5.65
C GLU A 82 -7.95 -3.57 -4.39
N ALA A 83 -8.42 -4.06 -3.26
CA ALA A 83 -8.52 -3.34 -2.00
C ALA A 83 -7.82 -4.06 -0.84
N ASP A 84 -6.97 -5.04 -1.16
CA ASP A 84 -6.09 -5.75 -0.22
C ASP A 84 -6.81 -6.30 1.04
N LEU A 85 -8.04 -6.81 0.87
CA LEU A 85 -8.80 -7.42 1.95
C LEU A 85 -8.00 -8.57 2.58
N VAL A 86 -7.80 -8.53 3.91
CA VAL A 86 -7.01 -9.55 4.61
C VAL A 86 -7.84 -10.82 4.71
N ARG A 87 -7.32 -11.92 4.16
CA ARG A 87 -8.01 -13.22 4.12
C ARG A 87 -7.25 -14.31 4.87
N PRO A 88 -7.16 -14.25 6.21
CA PRO A 88 -6.40 -15.23 6.94
C PRO A 88 -7.05 -16.62 6.86
N MET A 89 -6.23 -17.66 6.92
CA MET A 89 -6.70 -19.04 6.99
C MET A 89 -6.13 -19.73 8.21
N VAL A 90 -6.96 -20.50 8.93
CA VAL A 90 -6.50 -21.44 9.94
C VAL A 90 -6.72 -22.85 9.41
N LEU A 91 -5.67 -23.67 9.39
CA LEU A 91 -5.77 -25.11 9.17
C LEU A 91 -5.65 -25.82 10.51
N LEU A 92 -6.74 -26.45 10.95
CA LEU A 92 -6.83 -27.19 12.20
C LEU A 92 -6.98 -28.68 11.90
N LEU A 93 -5.93 -29.46 12.16
CA LEU A 93 -5.87 -30.89 11.87
C LEU A 93 -6.07 -31.74 13.13
N ASP A 94 -6.98 -32.68 13.07
CA ASP A 94 -7.16 -33.68 14.11
C ASP A 94 -6.03 -34.71 14.09
N ALA A 95 -5.35 -34.85 15.22
CA ALA A 95 -4.25 -35.77 15.45
C ALA A 95 -4.61 -36.87 16.47
N GLY A 96 -5.82 -36.88 17.03
CA GLY A 96 -6.28 -37.83 18.04
C GLY A 96 -6.55 -39.22 17.45
N ASP A 97 -5.82 -40.23 17.93
CA ASP A 97 -5.90 -41.66 17.55
C ASP A 97 -6.45 -42.01 16.14
N PRO A 98 -5.93 -41.41 15.05
CA PRO A 98 -6.52 -41.58 13.74
C PRO A 98 -6.26 -43.00 13.19
N PRO A 99 -7.21 -43.60 12.44
CA PRO A 99 -6.96 -44.89 11.80
C PRO A 99 -5.83 -44.79 10.77
N GLU A 100 -5.21 -45.93 10.45
CA GLU A 100 -4.08 -45.99 9.53
C GLU A 100 -4.36 -45.27 8.19
N GLY A 101 -3.45 -44.38 7.79
CA GLY A 101 -3.52 -43.60 6.55
C GLY A 101 -4.35 -42.32 6.62
N TRP A 102 -5.23 -42.15 7.61
CA TRP A 102 -6.13 -40.98 7.68
C TRP A 102 -5.42 -39.68 8.00
N PHE A 103 -4.45 -39.71 8.91
CA PHE A 103 -3.66 -38.51 9.23
C PHE A 103 -2.84 -38.02 8.04
N ALA A 104 -2.20 -38.95 7.32
CA ALA A 104 -1.43 -38.63 6.12
C ALA A 104 -2.33 -38.01 5.02
N ALA A 105 -3.55 -38.53 4.87
CA ALA A 105 -4.53 -37.96 3.96
C ALA A 105 -5.00 -36.56 4.39
N ALA A 106 -5.18 -36.30 5.69
CA ALA A 106 -5.46 -34.95 6.20
C ALA A 106 -4.29 -33.98 5.92
N GLN A 107 -3.04 -34.41 6.12
CA GLN A 107 -1.85 -33.63 5.76
C GLN A 107 -1.78 -33.36 4.24
N GLU A 108 -2.18 -34.31 3.41
CA GLU A 108 -2.25 -34.13 1.95
C GLU A 108 -3.28 -33.07 1.55
N VAL A 109 -4.49 -33.11 2.13
CA VAL A 109 -5.51 -32.07 1.90
C VAL A 109 -4.98 -30.71 2.35
N ALA A 110 -4.44 -30.61 3.57
CA ALA A 110 -3.94 -29.37 4.12
C ALA A 110 -2.82 -28.75 3.26
N ARG A 111 -1.83 -29.55 2.83
CA ARG A 111 -0.76 -29.06 1.93
C ARG A 111 -1.30 -28.60 0.58
N GLY A 112 -2.22 -29.37 -0.01
CA GLY A 112 -2.83 -29.03 -1.29
C GLY A 112 -3.62 -27.73 -1.23
N VAL A 113 -4.26 -27.45 -0.10
CA VAL A 113 -4.97 -26.19 0.18
C VAL A 113 -3.97 -25.03 0.28
N VAL A 114 -2.93 -25.14 1.11
CA VAL A 114 -1.91 -24.07 1.26
C VAL A 114 -1.23 -23.75 -0.06
N ALA A 115 -0.90 -24.77 -0.87
CA ALA A 115 -0.23 -24.59 -2.15
C ALA A 115 -1.03 -23.81 -3.21
N GLN A 116 -2.32 -23.58 -2.99
CA GLN A 116 -3.21 -22.86 -3.92
C GLN A 116 -3.68 -21.51 -3.36
N LEU A 117 -3.19 -21.08 -2.21
CA LEU A 117 -3.49 -19.76 -1.66
C LEU A 117 -2.89 -18.65 -2.53
N ALA A 118 -3.50 -17.46 -2.47
CA ALA A 118 -2.93 -16.28 -3.12
C ALA A 118 -1.59 -15.90 -2.46
N GLU A 119 -0.64 -15.39 -3.25
CA GLU A 119 0.67 -14.98 -2.75
C GLU A 119 0.53 -14.01 -1.56
N GLY A 120 1.26 -14.28 -0.47
CA GLY A 120 1.22 -13.45 0.74
C GLY A 120 -0.04 -13.60 1.61
N GLN A 121 -0.97 -14.51 1.29
CA GLN A 121 -2.15 -14.75 2.12
C GLN A 121 -1.76 -15.36 3.49
N PRO A 122 -2.16 -14.76 4.64
CA PRO A 122 -1.78 -15.29 5.95
C PRO A 122 -2.38 -16.67 6.23
N VAL A 123 -1.58 -17.59 6.76
CA VAL A 123 -2.03 -18.94 7.18
C VAL A 123 -1.43 -19.34 8.53
N MET A 124 -2.26 -19.91 9.40
CA MET A 124 -1.88 -20.60 10.64
C MET A 124 -2.08 -22.10 10.45
N VAL A 125 -1.15 -22.90 10.99
CA VAL A 125 -1.24 -24.37 11.02
C VAL A 125 -1.23 -24.84 12.45
N ALA A 126 -2.29 -25.53 12.85
CA ALA A 126 -2.40 -26.17 14.15
C ALA A 126 -2.90 -27.60 14.02
N SER A 127 -2.58 -28.40 15.02
CA SER A 127 -3.15 -29.73 15.21
C SER A 127 -3.71 -29.86 16.62
N PHE A 128 -4.66 -30.76 16.84
CA PHE A 128 -5.18 -31.03 18.17
C PHE A 128 -5.30 -32.52 18.45
N ALA A 129 -5.09 -32.90 19.71
CA ALA A 129 -5.38 -34.22 20.25
C ALA A 129 -6.04 -34.01 21.62
N ASP A 130 -5.36 -34.33 22.73
CA ASP A 130 -5.84 -33.95 24.07
C ASP A 130 -5.82 -32.43 24.29
N ASP A 131 -4.86 -31.74 23.64
CA ASP A 131 -4.65 -30.29 23.69
C ASP A 131 -4.39 -29.73 22.27
N LEU A 132 -4.52 -28.41 22.11
CA LEU A 132 -4.11 -27.70 20.88
C LEU A 132 -2.58 -27.61 20.81
N SER A 133 -2.04 -27.80 19.61
CA SER A 133 -0.64 -27.54 19.28
C SER A 133 -0.54 -26.67 18.04
N VAL A 134 -0.08 -25.43 18.22
CA VAL A 134 0.21 -24.51 17.11
C VAL A 134 1.58 -24.87 16.53
N ALA A 135 1.59 -25.44 15.34
CA ALA A 135 2.83 -25.81 14.66
C ALA A 135 3.45 -24.64 13.88
N GLN A 136 2.60 -23.74 13.39
CA GLN A 136 3.00 -22.50 12.74
C GLN A 136 1.93 -21.44 13.05
N ASP A 137 2.34 -20.38 13.73
CA ASP A 137 1.53 -19.16 13.88
C ASP A 137 1.34 -18.47 12.52
N PHE A 138 0.42 -17.51 12.41
CA PHE A 138 0.11 -16.81 11.16
C PHE A 138 1.36 -16.35 10.42
N THR A 139 1.59 -16.92 9.25
CA THR A 139 2.71 -16.60 8.36
C THR A 139 2.23 -16.33 6.95
N ARG A 140 2.98 -15.49 6.23
CA ARG A 140 2.83 -15.30 4.78
C ARG A 140 3.77 -16.20 3.97
N ASP A 141 4.70 -16.88 4.64
CA ASP A 141 5.57 -17.88 4.05
C ASP A 141 4.84 -19.23 3.96
N HIS A 142 4.23 -19.47 2.79
CA HIS A 142 3.52 -20.72 2.52
C HIS A 142 4.44 -21.94 2.50
N ALA A 143 5.72 -21.78 2.19
CA ALA A 143 6.67 -22.88 2.25
C ALA A 143 6.94 -23.30 3.71
N ALA A 144 7.06 -22.35 4.62
CA ALA A 144 7.15 -22.61 6.05
C ALA A 144 5.87 -23.29 6.59
N ALA A 145 4.68 -22.84 6.17
CA ALA A 145 3.42 -23.46 6.55
C ALA A 145 3.31 -24.91 6.04
N ILE A 146 3.70 -25.18 4.78
CA ILE A 146 3.74 -26.55 4.23
C ILE A 146 4.70 -27.43 5.03
N ALA A 147 5.91 -26.93 5.33
CA ALA A 147 6.88 -27.66 6.14
C ALA A 147 6.35 -27.96 7.56
N ALA A 148 5.62 -27.03 8.16
CA ALA A 148 4.97 -27.24 9.45
C ALA A 148 3.91 -28.36 9.38
N ILE A 149 3.08 -28.39 8.32
CA ILE A 149 2.10 -29.48 8.10
C ILE A 149 2.81 -30.84 7.99
N GLU A 150 3.93 -30.91 7.26
CA GLU A 150 4.71 -32.14 7.10
C GLU A 150 5.35 -32.63 8.40
N GLY A 151 5.68 -31.70 9.31
CA GLY A 151 6.24 -32.00 10.62
C GLY A 151 5.23 -32.51 11.64
N LEU A 152 3.93 -32.37 11.38
CA LEU A 152 2.88 -32.86 12.29
C LEU A 152 2.90 -34.39 12.36
N SER A 153 2.50 -34.93 13.52
CA SER A 153 2.45 -36.37 13.78
C SER A 153 1.16 -36.74 14.53
N PRO A 154 0.56 -37.91 14.26
CA PRO A 154 -0.59 -38.38 15.01
C PRO A 154 -0.21 -38.71 16.46
N ALA A 155 -1.18 -38.67 17.36
CA ALA A 155 -1.05 -39.01 18.77
C ALA A 155 -1.90 -40.26 19.10
N PRO A 156 -1.37 -41.49 18.90
CA PRO A 156 -2.10 -42.72 19.17
C PRO A 156 -2.55 -42.82 20.62
N GLY A 157 -3.83 -43.15 20.82
CA GLY A 157 -4.48 -43.26 22.13
C GLY A 157 -4.81 -41.94 22.83
N ALA A 158 -4.53 -40.79 22.22
CA ALA A 158 -5.04 -39.49 22.68
C ALA A 158 -6.49 -39.28 22.24
N SER A 159 -7.21 -38.41 22.95
CA SER A 159 -8.55 -37.97 22.54
C SER A 159 -8.49 -36.94 21.41
N SER A 160 -9.66 -36.56 20.89
CA SER A 160 -9.84 -35.55 19.85
C SER A 160 -10.62 -34.37 20.42
N ALA A 161 -9.93 -33.48 21.14
CA ALA A 161 -10.49 -32.33 21.87
C ALA A 161 -10.87 -31.15 20.94
N LEU A 162 -11.79 -31.39 20.00
CA LEU A 162 -12.21 -30.42 18.98
C LEU A 162 -12.74 -29.11 19.55
N HIS A 163 -13.57 -29.18 20.59
CA HIS A 163 -14.23 -27.99 21.16
C HIS A 163 -13.21 -26.96 21.70
N PRO A 164 -12.35 -27.33 22.67
CA PRO A 164 -11.35 -26.37 23.18
C PRO A 164 -10.31 -25.99 22.14
N ALA A 165 -10.01 -26.86 21.17
CA ALA A 165 -9.09 -26.53 20.07
C ALA A 165 -9.67 -25.45 19.14
N LEU A 166 -10.96 -25.55 18.80
CA LEU A 166 -11.64 -24.57 17.96
C LEU A 166 -11.74 -23.21 18.66
N GLU A 167 -12.10 -23.18 19.94
CA GLU A 167 -12.11 -21.95 20.75
C GLU A 167 -10.74 -21.27 20.75
N GLN A 168 -9.67 -22.01 21.07
CA GLN A 168 -8.31 -21.44 21.14
C GLN A 168 -7.80 -20.90 19.79
N VAL A 169 -8.15 -21.49 18.65
CA VAL A 169 -7.75 -20.93 17.35
C VAL A 169 -8.59 -19.70 16.95
N LEU A 170 -9.84 -19.61 17.42
CA LEU A 170 -10.67 -18.42 17.27
C LEU A 170 -10.14 -17.27 18.14
N ASP A 171 -9.67 -17.57 19.36
CA ASP A 171 -8.99 -16.60 20.21
C ASP A 171 -7.68 -16.11 19.58
N ALA A 172 -6.83 -17.04 19.09
CA ALA A 172 -5.59 -16.68 18.40
C ALA A 172 -5.82 -15.84 17.14
N TRP A 173 -6.95 -16.02 16.47
CA TRP A 173 -7.38 -15.17 15.37
C TRP A 173 -7.65 -13.74 15.85
N ASP A 174 -8.43 -13.58 16.90
CA ASP A 174 -8.85 -12.28 17.43
C ASP A 174 -7.68 -11.52 18.07
N GLU A 175 -6.67 -12.23 18.60
CA GLU A 175 -5.41 -11.62 19.04
C GLU A 175 -4.58 -11.05 17.88
N ARG A 176 -4.71 -11.63 16.68
CA ARG A 176 -3.89 -11.25 15.52
C ARG A 176 -4.56 -10.25 14.59
N PHE A 177 -5.88 -10.31 14.48
CA PHE A 177 -6.69 -9.55 13.54
C PHE A 177 -7.82 -8.85 14.29
N ASP A 178 -7.77 -7.53 14.30
CA ASP A 178 -8.81 -6.71 14.92
C ASP A 178 -9.85 -6.33 13.85
N PRO A 179 -11.07 -6.89 13.89
CA PRO A 179 -12.11 -6.57 12.91
C PRO A 179 -12.59 -5.12 12.96
N ASP A 180 -12.32 -4.39 14.06
CA ASP A 180 -12.63 -2.97 14.20
C ASP A 180 -11.53 -2.07 13.62
N ALA A 181 -10.34 -2.62 13.32
CA ALA A 181 -9.22 -1.90 12.74
C ALA A 181 -8.89 -2.34 11.30
N ASP A 182 -9.11 -3.61 10.97
CA ASP A 182 -8.80 -4.22 9.69
C ASP A 182 -10.06 -4.81 9.03
N ALA A 183 -10.15 -4.69 7.70
CA ALA A 183 -11.14 -5.42 6.94
C ALA A 183 -10.67 -6.88 6.76
N VAL A 184 -11.26 -7.79 7.55
CA VAL A 184 -10.84 -9.19 7.64
C VAL A 184 -11.97 -10.13 7.20
N ARG A 185 -11.68 -10.99 6.22
CA ARG A 185 -12.58 -12.06 5.76
C ARG A 185 -11.79 -13.33 5.44
N GLY A 186 -11.76 -14.25 6.39
CA GLY A 186 -11.02 -15.49 6.23
C GLY A 186 -11.80 -16.72 6.68
N VAL A 187 -11.12 -17.87 6.69
CA VAL A 187 -11.74 -19.18 6.95
C VAL A 187 -10.91 -20.05 7.89
N VAL A 188 -11.60 -20.75 8.80
CA VAL A 188 -11.06 -21.85 9.58
C VAL A 188 -11.45 -23.16 8.89
N VAL A 189 -10.45 -23.92 8.44
CA VAL A 189 -10.64 -25.24 7.84
C VAL A 189 -10.31 -26.30 8.89
N VAL A 190 -11.32 -27.06 9.31
CA VAL A 190 -11.20 -28.07 10.35
C VAL A 190 -11.23 -29.46 9.72
N LEU A 191 -10.13 -30.21 9.80
CA LEU A 191 -10.03 -31.59 9.33
C LEU A 191 -10.15 -32.51 10.53
N SER A 192 -11.32 -33.10 10.77
CA SER A 192 -11.58 -33.93 11.96
C SER A 192 -12.58 -35.04 11.67
N ASP A 193 -12.48 -36.13 12.43
CA ASP A 193 -13.50 -37.19 12.43
C ASP A 193 -14.67 -36.89 13.38
N GLY A 194 -14.61 -35.76 14.09
CA GLY A 194 -15.72 -35.18 14.82
C GLY A 194 -15.54 -35.03 16.33
N GLY A 195 -14.44 -35.55 16.88
CA GLY A 195 -14.08 -35.37 18.29
C GLY A 195 -14.71 -36.38 19.23
N ASP A 196 -13.90 -36.99 20.11
CA ASP A 196 -14.34 -37.80 21.26
C ASP A 196 -13.84 -37.24 22.61
N GLY A 197 -13.23 -36.05 22.57
CA GLY A 197 -12.70 -35.32 23.72
C GLY A 197 -13.75 -34.51 24.49
N PRO A 198 -13.30 -33.54 25.31
CA PRO A 198 -14.19 -32.64 26.05
C PRO A 198 -15.17 -31.91 25.12
N VAL A 199 -16.40 -31.75 25.60
CA VAL A 199 -17.49 -31.04 24.91
C VAL A 199 -17.70 -29.62 25.44
N GLU A 200 -16.78 -29.15 26.27
CA GLU A 200 -16.72 -27.77 26.78
C GLU A 200 -15.57 -27.06 26.04
N PRO A 201 -15.79 -25.83 25.52
CA PRO A 201 -17.05 -25.08 25.52
C PRO A 201 -18.14 -25.78 24.68
N THR A 202 -19.41 -25.55 25.02
CA THR A 202 -20.57 -26.15 24.34
C THR A 202 -20.67 -25.74 22.86
N VAL A 203 -21.48 -26.45 22.07
CA VAL A 203 -21.70 -26.11 20.64
C VAL A 203 -22.28 -24.70 20.50
N GLU A 204 -23.19 -24.32 21.39
CA GLU A 204 -23.76 -22.98 21.43
C GLU A 204 -22.70 -21.91 21.70
N GLU A 205 -21.81 -22.14 22.67
CA GLU A 205 -20.69 -21.24 22.98
C GLU A 205 -19.70 -21.16 21.81
N LEU A 206 -19.45 -22.27 21.10
CA LEU A 206 -18.62 -22.25 19.88
C LEU A 206 -19.26 -21.48 18.73
N ILE A 207 -20.58 -21.54 18.57
CA ILE A 207 -21.28 -20.76 17.55
C ILE A 207 -21.21 -19.27 17.89
N GLU A 208 -21.35 -18.92 19.16
CA GLU A 208 -21.18 -17.55 19.65
C GLU A 208 -19.73 -17.06 19.47
N ALA A 209 -18.75 -17.85 19.92
CA ALA A 209 -17.33 -17.58 19.76
C ALA A 209 -16.93 -17.52 18.28
N ARG A 210 -17.49 -18.32 17.38
CA ARG A 210 -17.24 -18.22 15.94
C ARG A 210 -17.75 -16.89 15.37
N GLY A 211 -18.91 -16.43 15.83
CA GLY A 211 -19.61 -15.30 15.21
C GLY A 211 -19.79 -15.49 13.70
N ASP A 212 -19.35 -14.49 12.94
CA ASP A 212 -19.45 -14.43 11.48
C ASP A 212 -18.27 -15.10 10.74
N ARG A 213 -17.26 -15.61 11.44
CA ARG A 213 -16.10 -16.27 10.82
C ARG A 213 -16.54 -17.51 10.03
N ALA A 214 -15.94 -17.68 8.86
CA ALA A 214 -16.20 -18.85 8.04
C ALA A 214 -15.54 -20.08 8.67
N VAL A 215 -16.31 -21.14 8.90
CA VAL A 215 -15.78 -22.44 9.30
C VAL A 215 -16.17 -23.46 8.24
N LEU A 216 -15.17 -24.09 7.63
CA LEU A 216 -15.32 -25.18 6.67
C LEU A 216 -14.89 -26.49 7.34
N GLY A 217 -15.82 -27.43 7.47
CA GLY A 217 -15.52 -28.76 7.98
C GLY A 217 -15.04 -29.70 6.88
N VAL A 218 -14.04 -30.51 7.18
CA VAL A 218 -13.63 -31.67 6.40
C VAL A 218 -13.74 -32.89 7.31
N ALA A 219 -14.86 -33.60 7.18
CA ALA A 219 -15.13 -34.81 7.94
C ALA A 219 -14.24 -35.97 7.46
N LEU A 220 -13.47 -36.54 8.37
CA LEU A 220 -12.61 -37.70 8.12
C LEU A 220 -13.39 -38.99 8.45
N GLY A 221 -13.66 -39.83 7.45
CA GLY A 221 -14.21 -41.16 7.68
C GLY A 221 -15.74 -41.23 7.70
N ARG A 222 -16.34 -41.53 8.86
CA ARG A 222 -17.74 -41.99 8.96
C ARG A 222 -18.80 -40.89 8.76
N GLY A 223 -18.38 -39.65 8.47
CA GLY A 223 -19.25 -38.49 8.30
C GLY A 223 -18.95 -37.42 9.35
N ALA A 224 -19.54 -36.24 9.21
CA ALA A 224 -19.35 -35.14 10.15
C ALA A 224 -19.95 -35.47 11.53
N SER A 225 -19.32 -35.02 12.62
CA SER A 225 -20.01 -35.01 13.91
C SER A 225 -21.10 -33.95 13.93
N SER A 226 -22.05 -34.11 14.86
CA SER A 226 -23.06 -33.08 15.14
C SER A 226 -22.42 -31.74 15.51
N THR A 227 -21.25 -31.75 16.16
CA THR A 227 -20.49 -30.53 16.44
C THR A 227 -20.01 -29.90 15.14
N LEU A 228 -19.28 -30.64 14.30
CA LEU A 228 -18.73 -30.10 13.05
C LEU A 228 -19.82 -29.60 12.11
N ASP A 229 -20.94 -30.33 11.99
CA ASP A 229 -22.12 -29.89 11.22
C ASP A 229 -22.76 -28.61 11.77
N ALA A 230 -22.73 -28.40 13.09
CA ALA A 230 -23.33 -27.23 13.71
C ALA A 230 -22.44 -25.98 13.59
N VAL A 231 -21.12 -26.13 13.75
CA VAL A 231 -20.19 -24.99 13.74
C VAL A 231 -19.74 -24.59 12.33
N ALA A 232 -19.75 -25.50 11.36
CA ALA A 232 -19.27 -25.25 10.00
C ALA A 232 -20.24 -24.37 9.17
N SER A 233 -20.09 -23.05 9.28
CA SER A 233 -20.91 -22.07 8.53
C SER A 233 -20.80 -22.20 7.01
N HIS A 234 -19.68 -22.74 6.51
CA HIS A 234 -19.42 -22.96 5.08
C HIS A 234 -19.63 -24.42 4.67
N GLY A 235 -20.35 -25.18 5.51
CA GLY A 235 -20.72 -26.56 5.28
C GLY A 235 -19.59 -27.55 5.56
N VAL A 236 -19.89 -28.83 5.37
CA VAL A 236 -18.96 -29.92 5.61
C VAL A 236 -18.73 -30.74 4.35
N LEU A 237 -17.47 -30.90 3.99
CA LEU A 237 -17.01 -31.84 2.96
C LEU A 237 -16.61 -33.15 3.64
N SER A 238 -16.67 -34.27 2.92
CA SER A 238 -16.35 -35.59 3.51
C SER A 238 -15.24 -36.28 2.75
N LEU A 239 -14.16 -36.59 3.43
CA LEU A 239 -13.16 -37.53 2.97
C LEU A 239 -13.59 -38.94 3.38
N ARG A 240 -14.03 -39.76 2.42
CA ARG A 240 -14.54 -41.13 2.70
C ARG A 240 -13.46 -42.20 2.66
N LYS A 241 -12.36 -41.93 1.96
CA LYS A 241 -11.20 -42.81 1.83
C LYS A 241 -9.92 -41.96 1.80
N PRO A 242 -8.83 -42.40 2.45
CA PRO A 242 -7.54 -41.69 2.40
C PRO A 242 -7.05 -41.41 0.97
N ASP A 243 -7.21 -42.38 0.05
CA ASP A 243 -6.75 -42.26 -1.35
C ASP A 243 -7.46 -41.16 -2.15
N ASP A 244 -8.58 -40.63 -1.67
CA ASP A 244 -9.34 -39.56 -2.34
C ASP A 244 -8.87 -38.14 -1.92
N ALA A 245 -7.83 -38.02 -1.08
CA ALA A 245 -7.35 -36.76 -0.51
C ALA A 245 -7.00 -35.70 -1.58
N ALA A 246 -6.19 -36.06 -2.58
CA ALA A 246 -5.85 -35.16 -3.69
C ALA A 246 -7.08 -34.60 -4.42
N ALA A 247 -8.10 -35.44 -4.64
CA ALA A 247 -9.32 -35.01 -5.32
C ALA A 247 -10.18 -34.09 -4.44
N LEU A 248 -10.05 -34.17 -3.12
CA LEU A 248 -10.79 -33.32 -2.20
C LEU A 248 -10.24 -31.89 -2.13
N VAL A 249 -8.95 -31.68 -2.41
CA VAL A 249 -8.30 -30.36 -2.41
C VAL A 249 -9.06 -29.36 -3.28
N GLU A 250 -9.42 -29.75 -4.51
CA GLU A 250 -10.17 -28.89 -5.42
C GLU A 250 -11.55 -28.51 -4.86
N ALA A 251 -12.23 -29.44 -4.18
CA ALA A 251 -13.52 -29.19 -3.57
C ALA A 251 -13.42 -28.26 -2.35
N VAL A 252 -12.38 -28.40 -1.53
CA VAL A 252 -12.10 -27.49 -0.42
C VAL A 252 -11.86 -26.08 -0.95
N ASN A 253 -10.96 -25.93 -1.93
CA ASN A 253 -10.65 -24.62 -2.51
C ASN A 253 -11.85 -23.99 -3.21
N ALA A 254 -12.62 -24.78 -3.96
CA ALA A 254 -13.86 -24.30 -4.58
C ALA A 254 -14.85 -23.79 -3.53
N ARG A 255 -15.01 -24.51 -2.41
CA ARG A 255 -15.89 -24.08 -1.32
C ARG A 255 -15.38 -22.83 -0.63
N MET A 256 -14.09 -22.70 -0.38
CA MET A 256 -13.52 -21.49 0.21
C MET A 256 -13.65 -20.27 -0.72
N ALA A 257 -13.63 -20.49 -2.04
CA ALA A 257 -13.84 -19.43 -3.02
C ALA A 257 -15.30 -18.98 -3.14
N GLU A 258 -16.28 -19.78 -2.68
CA GLU A 258 -17.69 -19.40 -2.66
C GLU A 258 -17.86 -18.16 -1.76
N GLY A 259 -18.13 -17.00 -2.37
CA GLY A 259 -18.32 -15.74 -1.66
C GLY A 259 -17.05 -15.02 -1.23
N ALA A 260 -15.86 -15.53 -1.55
CA ALA A 260 -14.60 -14.83 -1.29
C ALA A 260 -14.54 -13.46 -2.00
N ASP A 261 -15.20 -13.36 -3.17
CA ASP A 261 -15.33 -12.13 -3.96
C ASP A 261 -16.62 -11.35 -3.65
N ALA A 262 -17.36 -11.70 -2.60
CA ALA A 262 -18.61 -11.02 -2.23
C ALA A 262 -18.44 -9.64 -1.60
N PRO A 263 -17.47 -9.43 -0.68
CA PRO A 263 -17.29 -8.14 -0.04
C PRO A 263 -17.02 -7.02 -1.06
N ARG A 264 -17.60 -5.86 -0.82
CA ARG A 264 -17.39 -4.66 -1.62
C ARG A 264 -16.89 -3.56 -0.71
N MET A 265 -15.80 -2.93 -1.13
CA MET A 265 -15.31 -1.75 -0.46
C MET A 265 -15.84 -0.50 -1.16
N LEU A 266 -16.52 0.33 -0.38
CA LEU A 266 -16.96 1.68 -0.74
C LEU A 266 -15.93 2.63 -0.17
N GLY A 267 -15.32 3.46 -1.01
CA GLY A 267 -14.38 4.49 -0.60
C GLY A 267 -14.87 5.87 -1.02
N TRP A 268 -14.78 6.85 -0.14
CA TRP A 268 -15.03 8.25 -0.49
C TRP A 268 -14.23 9.20 0.38
N CYS A 269 -14.36 10.48 0.07
CA CYS A 269 -13.70 11.55 0.79
C CYS A 269 -14.66 12.12 1.82
N SER A 270 -14.30 12.00 3.09
CA SER A 270 -15.04 12.58 4.20
C SER A 270 -14.34 13.86 4.67
N ALA A 271 -15.04 14.80 5.29
CA ALA A 271 -14.40 15.97 5.90
C ALA A 271 -13.84 15.63 7.29
N ALA A 272 -12.64 16.13 7.60
CA ALA A 272 -12.06 16.09 8.93
C ALA A 272 -12.98 16.79 9.95
N ARG A 273 -13.43 16.06 10.97
CA ARG A 273 -14.26 16.62 12.05
C ARG A 273 -14.26 15.71 13.27
N GLY A 274 -14.43 16.30 14.45
CA GLY A 274 -14.58 15.50 15.67
C GLY A 274 -15.91 14.74 15.70
N GLY A 275 -15.89 13.49 16.18
CA GLY A 275 -17.06 12.63 16.36
C GLY A 275 -17.13 11.46 15.38
N GLU A 276 -18.27 10.76 15.40
CA GLU A 276 -18.53 9.61 14.53
C GLU A 276 -19.65 9.96 13.52
N PRO A 277 -19.32 10.27 12.25
CA PRO A 277 -20.33 10.49 11.21
C PRO A 277 -21.25 9.28 11.06
N THR A 278 -22.53 9.54 10.84
CA THR A 278 -23.50 8.47 10.54
C THR A 278 -23.45 8.15 9.06
N ILE A 279 -23.11 6.92 8.72
CA ILE A 279 -23.11 6.43 7.34
C ILE A 279 -24.36 5.60 7.11
N GLU A 280 -25.05 5.86 6.02
CA GLU A 280 -26.11 5.01 5.50
C GLU A 280 -25.78 4.63 4.07
N VAL A 281 -25.69 3.32 3.81
CA VAL A 281 -25.59 2.80 2.45
C VAL A 281 -26.84 2.00 2.14
N ILE A 282 -27.37 2.25 0.94
CA ILE A 282 -28.60 1.68 0.42
C ILE A 282 -28.25 1.04 -0.93
N PHE A 283 -28.57 -0.23 -1.07
CA PHE A 283 -28.51 -0.97 -2.31
C PHE A 283 -29.91 -1.13 -2.87
N GLU A 284 -30.11 -0.85 -4.16
CA GLU A 284 -31.36 -1.07 -4.87
C GLU A 284 -31.13 -1.79 -6.22
N ARG A 285 -31.80 -2.93 -6.40
CA ARG A 285 -31.82 -3.66 -7.68
C ARG A 285 -33.24 -4.11 -7.98
N ASP A 286 -33.78 -3.64 -9.10
CA ASP A 286 -35.17 -3.84 -9.54
C ASP A 286 -36.22 -3.39 -8.50
N ARG A 287 -36.71 -4.33 -7.68
CA ARG A 287 -37.74 -4.11 -6.66
C ARG A 287 -37.26 -4.49 -5.26
N TRP A 288 -36.00 -4.86 -5.14
CA TRP A 288 -35.39 -5.34 -3.91
C TRP A 288 -34.29 -4.37 -3.50
N GLY A 289 -34.13 -4.18 -2.20
CA GLY A 289 -33.05 -3.36 -1.69
C GLY A 289 -32.60 -3.80 -0.31
N ALA A 290 -31.43 -3.39 0.10
CA ALA A 290 -30.90 -3.63 1.44
C ALA A 290 -30.22 -2.35 1.92
N SER A 291 -30.24 -2.11 3.22
CA SER A 291 -29.57 -0.96 3.81
C SER A 291 -28.70 -1.39 4.98
N TRP A 292 -27.65 -0.62 5.20
CA TRP A 292 -26.77 -0.75 6.34
C TRP A 292 -26.47 0.65 6.85
N SER A 293 -26.39 0.78 8.17
CA SER A 293 -26.03 2.02 8.83
C SER A 293 -24.95 1.77 9.87
N GLY A 294 -23.97 2.66 9.95
CA GLY A 294 -22.91 2.62 10.95
C GLY A 294 -22.20 3.96 11.05
N GLY A 295 -20.95 3.94 11.49
CA GLY A 295 -20.11 5.13 11.58
C GLY A 295 -18.65 4.75 11.71
N PHE A 296 -17.78 5.75 11.59
CA PHE A 296 -16.34 5.62 11.83
C PHE A 296 -15.89 6.83 12.64
N ARG A 297 -14.74 6.77 13.31
CA ARG A 297 -14.19 7.96 13.97
C ARG A 297 -13.54 8.88 12.95
N ALA A 298 -14.00 10.13 12.90
CA ALA A 298 -13.46 11.16 12.02
C ALA A 298 -12.33 11.99 12.67
N ASP A 299 -11.91 11.61 13.87
CA ASP A 299 -10.83 12.23 14.62
C ASP A 299 -9.47 11.84 14.01
N GLY A 300 -8.59 12.80 13.64
CA GLY A 300 -7.24 12.51 13.13
C GLY A 300 -7.06 12.52 11.61
N PHE A 301 -8.03 13.06 10.88
CA PHE A 301 -8.01 13.23 9.42
C PHE A 301 -6.90 14.17 8.89
N ASP A 302 -6.24 14.95 9.76
CA ASP A 302 -5.48 16.15 9.39
C ASP A 302 -3.95 15.96 9.18
N ASP A 303 -3.37 14.79 9.46
CA ASP A 303 -1.90 14.67 9.60
C ASP A 303 -1.16 13.83 8.52
N ALA A 304 -1.79 13.40 7.44
CA ALA A 304 -1.06 12.70 6.37
C ALA A 304 -1.63 12.92 4.97
N LEU A 305 -0.71 13.00 4.01
CA LEU A 305 -0.90 13.17 2.56
C LEU A 305 -1.61 11.98 1.90
N ASP A 306 -2.20 12.17 0.70
CA ASP A 306 -2.71 11.05 -0.14
C ASP A 306 -1.56 10.22 -0.69
N TRP A 307 -1.02 9.36 0.14
CA TRP A 307 -0.02 8.38 -0.24
C TRP A 307 -0.72 7.12 -0.72
N GLY A 308 -0.87 6.98 -2.04
CA GLY A 308 -1.23 5.71 -2.66
C GLY A 308 -0.03 4.77 -2.65
N PRO A 309 -0.19 3.47 -2.33
CA PRO A 309 0.91 2.52 -2.45
C PRO A 309 1.33 2.40 -3.91
N VAL A 310 2.63 2.20 -4.14
CA VAL A 310 3.16 1.74 -5.41
C VAL A 310 3.92 0.44 -5.19
N THR A 311 4.27 -0.24 -6.29
CA THR A 311 4.99 -1.51 -6.24
C THR A 311 6.24 -1.38 -5.35
N PRO A 312 6.32 -2.15 -4.24
CA PRO A 312 7.46 -2.12 -3.32
C PRO A 312 8.75 -2.47 -4.03
N LEU A 313 9.87 -1.96 -3.54
CA LEU A 313 11.20 -2.35 -4.00
C LEU A 313 11.40 -3.86 -3.84
N PRO A 314 12.31 -4.50 -4.62
CA PRO A 314 12.64 -5.91 -4.46
C PRO A 314 13.25 -6.29 -3.10
N GLY A 315 13.55 -5.30 -2.26
CA GLY A 315 14.13 -5.46 -0.93
C GLY A 315 14.14 -4.13 -0.18
N ALA A 316 14.40 -4.21 1.12
CA ALA A 316 14.42 -3.04 2.00
C ALA A 316 15.80 -2.36 1.95
N PHE A 317 15.88 -1.26 1.19
CA PHE A 317 17.13 -0.56 0.87
C PHE A 317 17.12 0.88 1.35
N ALA A 318 18.28 1.41 1.74
CA ALA A 318 18.45 2.80 2.11
C ALA A 318 19.64 3.44 1.37
N SER A 319 19.72 4.77 1.43
CA SER A 319 20.79 5.59 0.82
C SER A 319 20.91 5.46 -0.71
N HIS A 320 19.89 4.88 -1.34
CA HIS A 320 19.80 4.73 -2.79
C HIS A 320 19.26 6.02 -3.43
N ASP A 321 19.50 6.19 -4.73
CA ASP A 321 18.92 7.27 -5.53
C ASP A 321 17.84 6.73 -6.48
N ALA A 322 16.99 7.63 -6.96
CA ALA A 322 15.95 7.33 -7.93
C ALA A 322 15.91 8.36 -9.05
N ALA A 323 15.56 7.91 -10.24
CA ALA A 323 15.33 8.77 -11.40
C ALA A 323 14.11 8.29 -12.19
N ALA A 324 13.35 9.24 -12.71
CA ALA A 324 12.27 8.95 -13.64
C ALA A 324 12.47 9.68 -14.97
N GLY A 325 12.01 9.06 -16.05
CA GLY A 325 12.04 9.61 -17.39
C GLY A 325 11.77 8.54 -18.44
N GLY A 326 11.31 8.94 -19.62
CA GLY A 326 11.05 7.99 -20.72
C GLY A 326 9.99 6.92 -20.38
N GLY A 327 9.12 7.17 -19.39
CA GLY A 327 8.13 6.19 -18.91
C GLY A 327 8.70 5.15 -17.93
N TRP A 328 9.91 5.34 -17.42
CA TRP A 328 10.56 4.43 -16.48
C TRP A 328 10.90 5.12 -15.16
N MET A 329 10.84 4.35 -14.08
CA MET A 329 11.45 4.66 -12.79
C MET A 329 12.67 3.75 -12.62
N ALA A 330 13.83 4.32 -12.30
CA ALA A 330 15.04 3.58 -11.95
C ALA A 330 15.45 3.89 -10.51
N VAL A 331 15.96 2.87 -9.81
CA VAL A 331 16.54 2.97 -8.46
C VAL A 331 17.89 2.24 -8.42
N GLY A 332 18.84 2.78 -7.67
CA GLY A 332 20.18 2.19 -7.52
C GLY A 332 21.10 3.02 -6.63
N GLY A 333 22.30 2.50 -6.33
CA GLY A 333 23.24 3.12 -5.38
C GLY A 333 22.91 2.80 -3.92
N GLY A 334 23.70 3.32 -2.97
CA GLY A 334 23.53 3.02 -1.55
C GLY A 334 23.56 1.52 -1.23
N ASP A 335 22.62 1.05 -0.42
CA ASP A 335 22.48 -0.37 -0.08
C ASP A 335 22.02 -1.25 -1.25
N LEU A 336 21.60 -0.66 -2.37
CA LEU A 336 21.31 -1.34 -3.64
C LEU A 336 22.60 -1.58 -4.46
N SER A 337 23.75 -1.77 -3.79
CA SER A 337 25.09 -1.75 -4.40
C SER A 337 25.41 -2.88 -5.39
N GLU A 338 24.51 -3.86 -5.59
CA GLU A 338 24.67 -4.91 -6.61
C GLU A 338 23.83 -4.70 -7.88
N GLY A 339 23.02 -3.63 -8.00
CA GLY A 339 22.14 -3.47 -9.17
C GLY A 339 21.42 -2.13 -9.31
N VAL A 340 20.99 -1.84 -10.54
CA VAL A 340 19.92 -0.88 -10.81
C VAL A 340 18.64 -1.66 -11.07
N SER A 341 17.53 -1.25 -10.47
CA SER A 341 16.20 -1.82 -10.78
C SER A 341 15.35 -0.80 -11.53
N LEU A 342 14.62 -1.25 -12.55
CA LEU A 342 13.68 -0.43 -13.32
C LEU A 342 12.24 -0.96 -13.19
N ALA A 343 11.30 -0.05 -13.04
CA ALA A 343 9.87 -0.32 -13.16
C ALA A 343 9.23 0.62 -14.19
N PRO A 344 8.28 0.15 -15.03
CA PRO A 344 7.54 1.05 -15.90
C PRO A 344 6.61 1.94 -15.08
N ILE A 345 6.50 3.21 -15.47
CA ILE A 345 5.47 4.13 -14.96
C ILE A 345 4.25 3.94 -15.86
N LEU A 346 3.16 3.45 -15.28
CA LEU A 346 1.91 3.16 -15.99
C LEU A 346 1.13 4.45 -16.27
N ASP A 347 0.12 4.37 -17.15
CA ASP A 347 -0.69 5.53 -17.56
C ASP A 347 -1.41 6.22 -16.38
N ASP A 348 -1.75 5.46 -15.34
CA ASP A 348 -2.34 5.97 -14.11
C ASP A 348 -1.30 6.54 -13.13
N GLY A 349 -0.02 6.43 -13.45
CA GLY A 349 1.13 6.83 -12.64
C GLY A 349 1.61 5.77 -11.66
N ARG A 350 0.96 4.61 -11.52
CA ARG A 350 1.48 3.52 -10.69
C ARG A 350 2.77 2.96 -11.28
N LEU A 351 3.59 2.33 -10.44
CA LEU A 351 4.75 1.57 -10.90
C LEU A 351 4.32 0.14 -11.24
N GLY A 352 4.77 -0.39 -12.37
CA GLY A 352 4.70 -1.83 -12.65
C GLY A 352 5.74 -2.63 -11.85
N GLY A 353 5.94 -3.89 -12.24
CA GLY A 353 6.93 -4.76 -11.60
C GLY A 353 8.37 -4.28 -11.81
N TRP A 354 9.19 -4.39 -10.76
CA TRP A 354 10.63 -4.10 -10.83
C TRP A 354 11.38 -5.20 -11.59
N ARG A 355 12.32 -4.79 -12.42
CA ARG A 355 13.29 -5.67 -13.07
C ARG A 355 14.71 -5.22 -12.75
N GLU A 356 15.50 -6.18 -12.32
CA GLU A 356 16.92 -6.01 -12.07
C GLU A 356 17.70 -5.85 -13.40
N GLY A 357 18.54 -4.83 -13.44
CA GLY A 357 19.50 -4.54 -14.51
C GLY A 357 20.93 -4.96 -14.13
N PRO A 358 21.92 -4.67 -14.99
CA PRO A 358 23.31 -4.97 -14.68
C PRO A 358 23.81 -4.14 -13.50
N ALA A 359 24.67 -4.76 -12.69
CA ALA A 359 25.34 -4.10 -11.57
C ALA A 359 25.96 -2.76 -11.98
N LEU A 360 25.82 -1.76 -11.10
CA LEU A 360 26.50 -0.48 -11.25
C LEU A 360 28.02 -0.71 -11.19
N PRO A 361 28.82 -0.04 -12.04
CA PRO A 361 30.28 -0.24 -12.02
C PRO A 361 30.97 0.20 -10.72
N THR A 362 30.36 1.08 -9.92
CA THR A 362 30.86 1.57 -8.62
C THR A 362 29.72 1.83 -7.61
N GLY A 363 30.07 2.27 -6.39
CA GLY A 363 29.39 1.97 -5.12
C GLY A 363 28.34 2.97 -4.61
N ASP A 364 28.44 3.32 -3.34
CA ASP A 364 27.30 3.72 -2.50
C ASP A 364 26.76 5.15 -2.76
N GLU A 365 27.50 6.03 -3.43
CA GLU A 365 27.11 7.45 -3.65
C GLU A 365 26.63 7.76 -5.08
N VAL A 366 26.10 6.75 -5.77
CA VAL A 366 25.57 6.91 -7.13
C VAL A 366 24.38 7.87 -7.16
N ARG A 367 24.35 8.73 -8.17
CA ARG A 367 23.18 9.53 -8.58
C ARG A 367 22.73 9.15 -9.97
N LEU A 368 21.42 9.06 -10.17
CA LEU A 368 20.79 8.60 -11.40
C LEU A 368 20.08 9.73 -12.14
N ALA A 369 20.00 9.59 -13.47
CA ALA A 369 19.15 10.42 -14.32
C ALA A 369 18.69 9.63 -15.55
N ILE A 370 17.46 9.86 -16.03
CA ILE A 370 16.98 9.28 -17.28
C ILE A 370 16.70 10.40 -18.27
N VAL A 371 17.29 10.33 -19.46
CA VAL A 371 17.00 11.23 -20.59
C VAL A 371 16.63 10.40 -21.81
N GLY A 372 15.36 10.45 -22.21
CA GLY A 372 14.83 9.56 -23.24
C GLY A 372 15.03 8.09 -22.85
N ASP A 373 15.66 7.32 -23.73
CA ASP A 373 15.95 5.89 -23.53
C ASP A 373 17.37 5.65 -22.99
N THR A 374 17.95 6.60 -22.25
CA THR A 374 19.29 6.47 -21.67
C THR A 374 19.28 6.72 -20.18
N LEU A 375 19.81 5.77 -19.41
CA LEU A 375 20.09 5.89 -17.99
C LEU A 375 21.51 6.37 -17.79
N TYR A 376 21.68 7.36 -16.91
CA TYR A 376 22.96 7.93 -16.50
C TYR A 376 23.20 7.66 -15.03
N ALA A 377 24.45 7.37 -14.67
CA ALA A 377 24.90 7.18 -13.30
C ALA A 377 26.17 7.99 -13.06
N ILE A 378 26.23 8.77 -11.97
CA ILE A 378 27.43 9.50 -11.54
C ILE A 378 27.74 9.13 -10.10
N ASP A 379 28.97 8.69 -9.85
CA ASP A 379 29.49 8.37 -8.52
C ASP A 379 30.81 9.12 -8.33
N GLY A 380 30.75 10.27 -7.67
CA GLY A 380 31.92 11.11 -7.41
C GLY A 380 32.69 11.49 -8.70
N PRO A 381 33.95 11.04 -8.87
CA PRO A 381 34.79 11.39 -10.02
C PRO A 381 34.49 10.60 -11.30
N THR A 382 33.53 9.68 -11.27
CA THR A 382 33.27 8.72 -12.35
C THR A 382 31.81 8.74 -12.78
N ALA A 383 31.57 8.50 -14.07
CA ALA A 383 30.23 8.54 -14.65
C ALA A 383 30.06 7.48 -15.75
N TRP A 384 28.83 6.99 -15.90
CA TRP A 384 28.45 6.00 -16.91
C TRP A 384 27.08 6.31 -17.49
N TYR A 385 26.81 5.70 -18.64
CA TYR A 385 25.47 5.61 -19.20
C TYR A 385 25.19 4.20 -19.71
N ALA A 386 23.91 3.85 -19.79
CA ALA A 386 23.42 2.61 -20.38
C ALA A 386 22.12 2.86 -21.15
N PRO A 387 21.92 2.24 -22.33
CA PRO A 387 20.65 2.33 -23.04
C PRO A 387 19.57 1.53 -22.31
N ILE A 388 18.33 2.03 -22.37
CA ILE A 388 17.11 1.34 -21.93
C ILE A 388 16.39 0.85 -23.19
N ASP A 389 16.04 -0.43 -23.27
CA ASP A 389 15.29 -0.94 -24.42
C ASP A 389 13.76 -0.71 -24.27
N ALA A 390 13.00 -1.05 -25.32
CA ALA A 390 11.55 -0.84 -25.36
C ALA A 390 10.75 -1.63 -24.31
N VAL A 391 11.37 -2.65 -23.69
CA VAL A 391 10.77 -3.40 -22.59
C VAL A 391 11.38 -3.01 -21.24
N GLY A 392 12.27 -2.01 -21.20
CA GLY A 392 12.92 -1.41 -20.04
C GLY A 392 14.21 -2.09 -19.58
N ALA A 393 14.78 -2.99 -20.39
CA ALA A 393 16.00 -3.69 -20.01
C ALA A 393 17.19 -2.73 -20.14
N VAL A 394 18.00 -2.64 -19.09
CA VAL A 394 19.20 -1.80 -19.07
C VAL A 394 20.34 -2.54 -19.75
N GLY A 395 20.95 -1.89 -20.74
CA GLY A 395 22.12 -2.39 -21.46
C GLY A 395 23.41 -2.30 -20.65
N ALA A 396 24.54 -2.64 -21.28
CA ALA A 396 25.84 -2.55 -20.63
C ALA A 396 26.25 -1.09 -20.33
N TRP A 397 26.81 -0.87 -19.15
CA TRP A 397 27.36 0.43 -18.74
C TRP A 397 28.59 0.81 -19.58
N VAL A 398 28.61 2.06 -20.03
CA VAL A 398 29.71 2.68 -20.77
C VAL A 398 30.18 3.91 -20.01
N GLU A 399 31.47 3.97 -19.70
CA GLU A 399 32.09 5.10 -18.99
C GLU A 399 32.08 6.38 -19.84
N MET A 400 31.90 7.51 -19.19
CA MET A 400 31.89 8.85 -19.79
C MET A 400 32.53 9.90 -18.86
N ASP A 401 32.69 11.12 -19.34
CA ASP A 401 33.27 12.22 -18.55
C ASP A 401 32.34 12.59 -17.38
N ALA A 402 32.90 12.70 -16.18
CA ALA A 402 32.19 13.15 -14.98
C ALA A 402 32.40 14.65 -14.71
N PRO A 403 31.41 15.37 -14.17
CA PRO A 403 31.57 16.76 -13.71
C PRO A 403 32.36 16.85 -12.40
N GLY A 404 32.64 15.72 -11.76
CA GLY A 404 33.15 15.62 -10.40
C GLY A 404 32.04 15.29 -9.40
N TYR A 405 32.35 15.51 -8.11
CA TYR A 405 31.47 15.11 -7.01
C TYR A 405 30.06 15.70 -7.14
N THR A 406 29.04 14.84 -7.09
CA THR A 406 27.65 15.17 -7.36
C THR A 406 26.77 14.71 -6.20
N ASN A 407 25.99 15.62 -5.62
CA ASN A 407 25.03 15.29 -4.56
C ASN A 407 23.63 15.02 -5.09
N ALA A 408 23.24 15.63 -6.20
CA ALA A 408 21.95 15.41 -6.83
C ALA A 408 22.05 15.58 -8.35
N LEU A 409 21.31 14.76 -9.08
CA LEU A 409 21.11 14.87 -10.53
C LEU A 409 19.69 15.26 -10.86
N ARG A 410 19.51 16.22 -11.76
CA ARG A 410 18.22 16.61 -12.31
C ARG A 410 18.29 16.67 -13.82
N VAL A 411 17.14 16.56 -14.46
CA VAL A 411 16.99 16.69 -15.91
C VAL A 411 16.13 17.91 -16.19
N HIS A 412 16.63 18.78 -17.08
CA HIS A 412 15.87 19.88 -17.64
C HIS A 412 15.86 19.74 -19.16
N GLU A 413 14.70 19.36 -19.71
CA GLU A 413 14.56 18.97 -21.11
C GLU A 413 15.51 17.81 -21.46
N ALA A 414 16.57 18.08 -22.22
CA ALA A 414 17.60 17.11 -22.57
C ALA A 414 18.97 17.45 -21.95
N VAL A 415 18.98 18.23 -20.87
CA VAL A 415 20.19 18.65 -20.15
C VAL A 415 20.24 17.99 -18.79
N ILE A 416 21.38 17.37 -18.47
CA ILE A 416 21.67 16.85 -17.14
C ILE A 416 22.26 17.98 -16.30
N VAL A 417 21.71 18.18 -15.11
CA VAL A 417 22.11 19.18 -14.12
C VAL A 417 22.68 18.45 -12.90
N SER A 418 23.99 18.54 -12.70
CA SER A 418 24.72 18.01 -11.55
C SER A 418 24.90 19.10 -10.50
N ILE A 419 24.38 18.84 -9.29
CA ILE A 419 24.39 19.77 -8.17
C ILE A 419 25.42 19.30 -7.15
N ALA A 420 26.44 20.13 -6.91
CA ALA A 420 27.47 19.94 -5.90
C ALA A 420 27.31 20.94 -4.75
N GLN A 421 28.15 20.82 -3.72
CA GLN A 421 28.06 21.67 -2.51
C GLN A 421 28.37 23.16 -2.76
N ASP A 422 29.20 23.46 -3.76
CA ASP A 422 29.68 24.81 -4.05
C ASP A 422 29.24 25.34 -5.42
N ARG A 423 28.65 24.49 -6.28
CA ARG A 423 28.39 24.81 -7.68
C ARG A 423 27.46 23.82 -8.38
N VAL A 424 26.96 24.22 -9.54
CA VAL A 424 26.21 23.37 -10.47
C VAL A 424 26.98 23.20 -11.79
N TYR A 425 26.93 21.99 -12.35
CA TYR A 425 27.46 21.63 -13.66
C TYR A 425 26.32 21.18 -14.58
N VAL A 426 26.38 21.55 -15.85
CA VAL A 426 25.37 21.15 -16.85
C VAL A 426 26.01 20.55 -18.08
N ALA A 427 25.35 19.58 -18.69
CA ALA A 427 25.77 19.01 -19.97
C ALA A 427 24.58 18.46 -20.77
N SER A 428 24.66 18.58 -22.09
CA SER A 428 23.59 18.14 -22.99
C SER A 428 23.63 16.62 -23.19
N ALA A 429 22.48 15.99 -23.04
CA ALA A 429 22.23 14.57 -23.30
C ALA A 429 21.29 14.35 -24.50
N ALA A 430 21.03 15.39 -25.31
CA ALA A 430 20.07 15.36 -26.43
C ALA A 430 20.38 14.32 -27.52
N GLY A 431 21.65 13.89 -27.63
CA GLY A 431 22.06 12.87 -28.61
C GLY A 431 21.75 11.43 -28.18
N GLY A 432 21.42 11.20 -26.91
CA GLY A 432 21.48 9.89 -26.29
C GLY A 432 22.94 9.38 -26.18
N GLY A 433 23.22 8.64 -25.11
CA GLY A 433 24.56 8.10 -24.87
C GLY A 433 25.52 9.04 -24.16
N ALA A 434 26.82 8.94 -24.46
CA ALA A 434 27.89 9.62 -23.73
C ALA A 434 27.68 11.14 -23.68
N VAL A 435 27.88 11.71 -22.49
CA VAL A 435 27.84 13.15 -22.24
C VAL A 435 29.28 13.64 -22.04
N ASP A 436 29.64 14.72 -22.74
CA ASP A 436 30.93 15.38 -22.66
C ASP A 436 30.76 16.90 -22.47
N GLY A 437 31.86 17.59 -22.14
CA GLY A 437 31.88 19.07 -22.14
C GLY A 437 31.06 19.73 -21.03
N TRP A 438 31.05 19.17 -19.82
CA TRP A 438 30.40 19.76 -18.64
C TRP A 438 30.75 21.24 -18.46
N THR A 439 29.72 22.08 -18.40
CA THR A 439 29.85 23.52 -18.18
C THR A 439 29.55 23.84 -16.73
N ALA A 440 30.53 24.42 -16.04
CA ALA A 440 30.38 24.88 -14.67
C ALA A 440 29.67 26.24 -14.63
N SER A 441 28.71 26.38 -13.73
CA SER A 441 28.10 27.67 -13.39
C SER A 441 29.04 28.56 -12.56
N ASP A 442 28.61 29.80 -12.31
CA ASP A 442 29.22 30.60 -11.25
C ASP A 442 29.07 29.88 -9.89
N PRO A 443 30.04 30.00 -8.97
CA PRO A 443 29.94 29.41 -7.63
C PRO A 443 28.70 29.89 -6.88
N LEU A 444 28.16 29.02 -6.02
CA LEU A 444 27.12 29.40 -5.07
C LEU A 444 27.65 30.54 -4.17
N PRO A 445 26.80 31.52 -3.78
CA PRO A 445 27.25 32.64 -2.95
C PRO A 445 27.84 32.20 -1.59
N GLU A 446 27.28 31.14 -1.01
CA GLU A 446 27.84 30.43 0.15
C GLU A 446 27.76 28.91 -0.12
N PRO A 447 28.87 28.17 -0.01
CA PRO A 447 28.85 26.72 -0.19
C PRO A 447 28.17 26.04 0.99
N PHE A 448 27.60 24.86 0.74
CA PHE A 448 27.00 24.02 1.78
C PHE A 448 28.06 23.12 2.44
N ASP A 449 27.88 22.84 3.74
CA ASP A 449 28.77 21.95 4.50
C ASP A 449 28.25 20.49 4.51
N GLY A 450 26.94 20.32 4.33
CA GLY A 450 26.24 19.04 4.38
C GLY A 450 25.69 18.63 3.02
N ILE A 451 24.66 17.79 3.03
CA ILE A 451 24.01 17.28 1.82
C ILE A 451 23.24 18.39 1.13
N VAL A 452 23.25 18.34 -0.20
CA VAL A 452 22.60 19.31 -1.08
C VAL A 452 21.70 18.58 -2.06
N SER A 453 20.55 19.17 -2.33
CA SER A 453 19.63 18.74 -3.37
C SER A 453 19.19 19.96 -4.17
N GLY A 454 18.31 19.75 -5.15
CA GLY A 454 17.69 20.87 -5.83
C GLY A 454 16.58 20.45 -6.77
N GLY A 455 15.67 21.36 -7.08
CA GLY A 455 14.56 21.12 -8.00
C GLY A 455 14.50 22.21 -9.07
N ILE A 456 13.87 21.89 -10.21
CA ILE A 456 13.76 22.81 -11.34
C ILE A 456 12.29 23.11 -11.58
N ALA A 457 11.85 24.35 -11.33
CA ALA A 457 10.46 24.75 -11.46
C ALA A 457 10.33 26.21 -11.88
N GLY A 458 9.30 26.53 -12.67
CA GLY A 458 9.06 27.92 -13.10
C GLY A 458 10.22 28.56 -13.88
N GLY A 459 11.04 27.76 -14.56
CA GLY A 459 12.26 28.25 -15.25
C GLY A 459 13.40 28.61 -14.29
N GLN A 460 13.34 28.16 -13.04
CA GLN A 460 14.40 28.34 -12.05
C GLN A 460 14.94 26.99 -11.58
N LEU A 461 16.25 26.92 -11.40
CA LEU A 461 16.89 25.90 -10.59
C LEU A 461 17.00 26.43 -9.16
N VAL A 462 16.42 25.70 -8.21
CA VAL A 462 16.61 25.93 -6.78
C VAL A 462 17.55 24.87 -6.24
N VAL A 463 18.59 25.29 -5.53
CA VAL A 463 19.50 24.44 -4.77
C VAL A 463 19.21 24.64 -3.29
N VAL A 464 19.00 23.57 -2.55
CA VAL A 464 18.69 23.58 -1.11
C VAL A 464 19.67 22.65 -0.40
N GLY A 465 20.22 23.08 0.72
CA GLY A 465 21.21 22.31 1.46
C GLY A 465 21.42 22.81 2.87
N SER A 466 22.22 22.06 3.62
CA SER A 466 22.51 22.34 5.03
C SER A 466 23.91 22.92 5.19
N THR A 467 24.03 24.00 5.95
CA THR A 467 25.29 24.69 6.26
C THR A 467 25.43 24.89 7.76
N ARG A 468 26.67 24.92 8.25
CA ARG A 468 26.97 25.12 9.66
C ARG A 468 26.92 26.59 10.03
N VAL A 469 26.29 26.88 11.15
CA VAL A 469 26.32 28.19 11.81
C VAL A 469 27.20 28.15 13.06
N GLY A 470 27.80 29.30 13.39
CA GLY A 470 28.75 29.42 14.48
C GLY A 470 28.20 28.88 15.80
N GLY A 471 28.88 27.88 16.38
CA GLY A 471 28.39 27.12 17.54
C GLY A 471 28.28 25.61 17.27
N GLY A 472 28.25 25.20 16.00
CA GLY A 472 28.11 23.79 15.58
C GLY A 472 26.71 23.39 15.14
N ASP A 473 25.76 24.34 15.18
CA ASP A 473 24.38 24.14 14.76
C ASP A 473 24.27 24.09 13.22
N TRP A 474 23.25 23.40 12.72
CA TRP A 474 22.93 23.33 11.30
C TRP A 474 21.81 24.29 10.96
N ARG A 475 21.85 24.87 9.76
CA ARG A 475 20.74 25.61 9.17
C ARG A 475 20.52 25.16 7.73
N THR A 476 19.27 25.12 7.29
CA THR A 476 18.96 24.95 5.87
C THR A 476 18.99 26.29 5.14
N ALA A 477 19.66 26.34 4.00
CA ALA A 477 19.69 27.51 3.11
C ALA A 477 19.34 27.10 1.67
N ALA A 478 18.86 28.07 0.89
CA ALA A 478 18.46 27.85 -0.49
C ALA A 478 18.92 28.99 -1.40
N TRP A 479 19.33 28.63 -2.61
CA TRP A 479 19.77 29.53 -3.67
C TRP A 479 18.98 29.24 -4.94
N ALA A 480 18.63 30.27 -5.71
CA ALA A 480 17.96 30.10 -6.99
C ALA A 480 18.69 30.83 -8.11
N ALA A 481 18.66 30.24 -9.30
CA ALA A 481 19.11 30.85 -10.54
C ALA A 481 18.11 30.51 -11.66
N SER A 482 17.92 31.43 -12.62
CA SER A 482 17.17 31.09 -13.84
C SER A 482 17.93 30.02 -14.63
N ILE A 483 17.22 29.07 -15.23
CA ILE A 483 17.79 28.05 -16.12
C ILE A 483 17.18 28.17 -17.52
N GLY A 484 18.02 28.26 -18.53
CA GLY A 484 17.61 28.21 -19.93
C GLY A 484 17.37 26.77 -20.42
N ALA A 485 16.70 26.63 -21.57
CA ALA A 485 16.50 25.34 -22.24
C ALA A 485 17.81 24.59 -22.57
N ASP A 486 18.89 25.35 -22.76
CA ASP A 486 20.26 24.85 -22.96
C ASP A 486 21.01 24.56 -21.65
N GLY A 487 20.36 24.72 -20.50
CA GLY A 487 20.94 24.54 -19.17
C GLY A 487 21.74 25.72 -18.66
N VAL A 488 21.90 26.80 -19.44
CA VAL A 488 22.70 27.95 -19.00
C VAL A 488 22.02 28.61 -17.80
N LEU A 489 22.79 28.75 -16.72
CA LEU A 489 22.31 29.36 -15.47
C LEU A 489 22.54 30.88 -15.46
N GLY A 490 21.58 31.59 -14.88
CA GLY A 490 21.71 33.00 -14.51
C GLY A 490 22.50 33.19 -13.21
N ALA A 491 22.54 34.44 -12.72
CA ALA A 491 23.17 34.76 -11.45
C ALA A 491 22.37 34.17 -10.26
N TRP A 492 23.09 33.69 -9.25
CA TRP A 492 22.50 33.16 -8.02
C TRP A 492 21.89 34.26 -7.14
N ALA A 493 20.72 33.97 -6.59
CA ALA A 493 20.03 34.79 -5.60
C ALA A 493 19.69 33.96 -4.35
N ALA A 494 19.74 34.60 -3.18
CA ALA A 494 19.31 33.99 -1.92
C ALA A 494 17.79 33.80 -1.92
N MET A 495 17.33 32.60 -1.52
CA MET A 495 15.93 32.34 -1.25
C MET A 495 15.63 32.58 0.24
N PRO A 496 14.38 32.90 0.60
CA PRO A 496 13.95 32.92 1.99
C PRO A 496 14.23 31.58 2.66
N ALA A 497 14.65 31.61 3.93
CA ALA A 497 14.89 30.41 4.71
C ALA A 497 13.60 29.59 4.86
N PRO A 498 13.67 28.25 4.86
CA PRO A 498 12.51 27.41 5.11
C PRO A 498 11.94 27.62 6.52
N PRO A 499 10.69 27.20 6.77
CA PRO A 499 10.02 27.38 8.08
C PRO A 499 10.70 26.65 9.24
N GLN A 500 11.46 25.58 8.95
CA GLN A 500 12.27 24.83 9.89
C GLN A 500 13.53 24.30 9.22
N ASP A 501 14.48 23.80 10.02
CA ASP A 501 15.64 23.09 9.51
C ASP A 501 15.21 21.73 8.92
N MET A 502 15.69 21.41 7.72
CA MET A 502 15.26 20.24 6.93
C MET A 502 16.22 19.04 7.06
N GLY A 503 17.19 19.12 7.97
CA GLY A 503 18.18 18.07 8.24
C GLY A 503 19.09 17.71 7.06
N TYR A 504 19.67 16.50 7.11
CA TYR A 504 20.55 15.94 6.07
C TYR A 504 19.79 14.97 5.18
N TRP A 505 19.99 14.94 3.86
CA TRP A 505 19.21 14.10 2.92
C TRP A 505 17.82 14.65 2.62
N LEU A 506 17.79 15.87 2.08
CA LEU A 506 16.57 16.42 1.51
C LEU A 506 16.43 16.01 0.04
N ALA A 507 15.21 15.69 -0.38
CA ALA A 507 14.88 15.55 -1.80
C ALA A 507 14.16 16.82 -2.27
N ALA A 508 14.58 17.36 -3.41
CA ALA A 508 13.93 18.50 -4.02
C ALA A 508 13.58 18.23 -5.48
N HIS A 509 12.34 18.43 -5.90
CA HIS A 509 11.91 18.13 -7.27
C HIS A 509 10.94 19.17 -7.82
N GLY A 510 11.01 19.40 -9.13
CA GLY A 510 10.13 20.33 -9.82
C GLY A 510 8.82 19.71 -10.25
N GLY A 511 7.70 20.36 -9.98
CA GLY A 511 6.38 19.98 -10.46
C GLY A 511 5.40 21.14 -10.33
N ALA A 512 4.52 21.32 -11.32
CA ALA A 512 3.47 22.35 -11.29
C ALA A 512 3.96 23.78 -10.97
N GLY A 513 5.18 24.13 -11.38
CA GLY A 513 5.77 25.46 -11.12
C GLY A 513 6.36 25.65 -9.72
N ARG A 514 6.37 24.62 -8.87
CA ARG A 514 6.99 24.64 -7.53
C ARG A 514 8.09 23.59 -7.36
N VAL A 515 8.92 23.78 -6.33
CA VAL A 515 9.88 22.80 -5.85
C VAL A 515 9.34 22.14 -4.58
N VAL A 516 9.08 20.84 -4.63
CA VAL A 516 8.76 20.03 -3.44
C VAL A 516 10.04 19.75 -2.70
N VAL A 517 10.07 19.90 -1.38
CA VAL A 517 11.22 19.67 -0.50
C VAL A 517 10.80 18.73 0.62
N LEU A 518 11.46 17.58 0.71
CA LEU A 518 11.18 16.56 1.73
C LEU A 518 12.25 16.60 2.83
N PRO A 519 11.88 16.30 4.10
CA PRO A 519 12.79 16.39 5.24
C PRO A 519 13.81 15.25 5.27
N GLY A 520 15.00 15.53 5.79
CA GLY A 520 16.10 14.60 5.93
C GLY A 520 16.23 13.91 7.30
N ASP A 521 17.36 13.24 7.53
CA ASP A 521 17.81 12.63 8.78
C ASP A 521 18.12 13.69 9.84
N ASP A 522 17.06 14.14 10.52
CA ASP A 522 17.07 14.68 11.87
C ASP A 522 15.75 14.27 12.55
N ALA A 523 15.82 13.84 13.81
CA ALA A 523 14.68 13.24 14.51
C ALA A 523 13.50 14.22 14.65
N GLY A 524 12.31 13.82 14.17
CA GLY A 524 11.05 14.57 14.33
C GLY A 524 10.64 15.47 13.16
N HIS A 525 11.38 15.50 12.05
CA HIS A 525 10.98 16.26 10.85
C HIS A 525 10.20 15.38 9.88
N ARG A 526 8.86 15.48 9.91
CA ARG A 526 7.95 14.74 9.00
C ARG A 526 7.36 15.63 7.91
N ASP A 527 7.48 16.95 8.04
CA ASP A 527 6.75 17.90 7.22
C ASP A 527 7.43 18.09 5.85
N VAL A 528 6.64 17.93 4.81
CA VAL A 528 6.99 18.19 3.41
C VAL A 528 6.60 19.62 3.09
N TYR A 529 7.49 20.34 2.40
CA TYR A 529 7.24 21.71 1.98
C TYR A 529 7.26 21.85 0.48
N THR A 530 6.63 22.91 -0.01
CA THR A 530 6.77 23.38 -1.38
C THR A 530 7.28 24.81 -1.37
N LEU A 531 8.12 25.12 -2.35
CA LEU A 531 8.68 26.44 -2.57
C LEU A 531 8.21 26.94 -3.94
N ASP A 532 7.58 28.12 -3.97
CA ASP A 532 7.42 28.89 -5.19
C ASP A 532 8.74 29.64 -5.46
N PRO A 533 9.51 29.28 -6.49
CA PRO A 533 10.80 29.92 -6.76
C PRO A 533 10.65 31.37 -7.23
N THR A 534 9.51 31.73 -7.81
CA THR A 534 9.26 33.10 -8.30
C THR A 534 8.85 34.03 -7.16
N ALA A 535 7.97 33.56 -6.28
CA ALA A 535 7.51 34.34 -5.13
C ALA A 535 8.46 34.27 -3.92
N GLY A 536 9.31 33.23 -3.86
CA GLY A 536 10.15 32.94 -2.69
C GLY A 536 9.37 32.49 -1.47
N SER A 537 8.12 32.05 -1.63
CA SER A 537 7.25 31.65 -0.53
C SER A 537 7.27 30.13 -0.32
N TRP A 538 7.51 29.73 0.93
CA TRP A 538 7.36 28.35 1.37
C TRP A 538 5.90 28.08 1.79
N THR A 539 5.43 26.87 1.53
CA THR A 539 4.11 26.39 1.95
C THR A 539 4.27 24.97 2.45
N GLU A 540 3.73 24.67 3.63
CA GLU A 540 3.63 23.29 4.11
C GLU A 540 2.68 22.52 3.20
N ALA A 541 3.16 21.40 2.66
CA ALA A 541 2.44 20.59 1.69
C ALA A 541 1.77 19.37 2.34
N GLY A 542 2.21 18.98 3.54
CA GLY A 542 1.71 17.89 4.38
C GLY A 542 2.85 17.22 5.15
N ALA A 543 2.63 16.03 5.70
CA ALA A 543 3.67 15.30 6.45
C ALA A 543 3.67 13.78 6.16
N PHE A 544 4.80 13.13 6.44
CA PHE A 544 4.86 11.67 6.54
C PHE A 544 4.15 11.20 7.82
N GLY A 545 3.46 10.05 7.76
CA GLY A 545 2.82 9.45 8.93
C GLY A 545 3.81 8.97 10.01
N VAL A 546 5.02 8.61 9.58
CA VAL A 546 6.13 8.09 10.41
C VAL A 546 7.42 8.82 10.06
N ASP A 547 8.41 8.76 10.94
CA ASP A 547 9.73 9.35 10.65
C ASP A 547 10.39 8.58 9.50
N ARG A 548 10.85 9.32 8.47
CA ARG A 548 11.52 8.74 7.30
C ARG A 548 12.89 9.33 7.05
N ARG A 549 13.85 8.49 6.65
CA ARG A 549 15.21 8.90 6.31
C ARG A 549 15.86 7.98 5.28
N TYR A 550 16.86 8.50 4.56
CA TYR A 550 17.63 7.75 3.55
C TYR A 550 16.77 7.06 2.47
N TYR A 551 15.59 7.63 2.19
CA TYR A 551 14.72 7.21 1.09
C TYR A 551 15.11 7.93 -0.20
N SER A 552 14.64 7.42 -1.33
CA SER A 552 14.69 8.17 -2.59
C SER A 552 13.34 8.81 -2.89
N ALA A 553 13.34 9.92 -3.61
CA ALA A 553 12.12 10.57 -4.07
C ALA A 553 12.29 11.10 -5.49
N VAL A 554 11.20 11.18 -6.25
CA VAL A 554 11.17 11.69 -7.63
C VAL A 554 9.83 12.36 -7.90
N VAL A 555 9.82 13.43 -8.69
CA VAL A 555 8.58 13.96 -9.28
C VAL A 555 8.57 13.67 -10.77
N GLU A 556 7.52 13.00 -11.25
CA GLU A 556 7.30 12.71 -12.65
C GLU A 556 5.80 12.74 -12.96
N GLY A 557 5.42 13.28 -14.12
CA GLY A 557 4.02 13.28 -14.56
C GLY A 557 3.04 13.96 -13.60
N GLY A 558 3.49 14.92 -12.79
CA GLY A 558 2.66 15.58 -11.78
C GLY A 558 2.42 14.74 -10.52
N ARG A 559 3.27 13.74 -10.25
CA ARG A 559 3.20 12.90 -9.05
C ARG A 559 4.54 12.90 -8.34
N LEU A 560 4.51 12.88 -7.00
CA LEU A 560 5.65 12.64 -6.14
C LEU A 560 5.70 11.15 -5.80
N TYR A 561 6.84 10.52 -6.01
CA TYR A 561 7.15 9.15 -5.62
C TYR A 561 8.17 9.16 -4.49
N VAL A 562 8.00 8.29 -3.50
CA VAL A 562 8.94 8.05 -2.40
C VAL A 562 9.16 6.55 -2.26
N GLN A 563 10.40 6.09 -2.19
CA GLN A 563 10.76 4.66 -2.16
C GLN A 563 11.76 4.33 -1.06
N GLY A 564 11.50 3.23 -0.35
CA GLY A 564 12.39 2.59 0.61
C GLY A 564 12.87 3.50 1.73
N GLY A 565 14.13 3.33 2.13
CA GLY A 565 14.76 4.04 3.24
C GLY A 565 14.49 3.38 4.59
N TYR A 566 14.37 4.21 5.62
CA TYR A 566 13.92 3.80 6.94
C TYR A 566 12.57 4.44 7.27
N ALA A 567 11.69 3.68 7.90
CA ALA A 567 10.46 4.13 8.54
C ALA A 567 10.53 3.75 10.03
N ASP A 568 10.40 4.73 10.94
CA ASP A 568 10.50 4.52 12.40
C ASP A 568 11.74 3.74 12.87
N ASN A 569 12.86 3.91 12.16
CA ASN A 569 14.15 3.21 12.34
C ASN A 569 14.25 1.80 11.76
N ASP A 570 13.19 1.25 11.17
CA ASP A 570 13.23 -0.01 10.45
C ASP A 570 13.43 0.23 8.95
N ARG A 571 14.26 -0.61 8.30
CA ARG A 571 14.40 -0.55 6.84
C ARG A 571 13.09 -1.01 6.20
N THR A 572 12.68 -0.31 5.15
CA THR A 572 11.46 -0.62 4.42
C THR A 572 11.73 -0.74 2.92
N ASP A 573 10.98 -1.59 2.25
CA ASP A 573 10.87 -1.71 0.79
C ASP A 573 9.66 -0.96 0.23
N GLU A 574 8.82 -0.40 1.11
CA GLU A 574 7.57 0.22 0.73
C GLU A 574 7.79 1.48 -0.11
N GLY A 575 6.93 1.64 -1.11
CA GLY A 575 6.86 2.80 -1.98
C GLY A 575 5.51 3.47 -1.92
N PHE A 576 5.50 4.80 -2.00
CA PHE A 576 4.29 5.60 -2.00
C PHE A 576 4.34 6.63 -3.11
N MET A 577 3.16 7.02 -3.60
CA MET A 577 3.01 8.15 -4.50
C MET A 577 1.89 9.07 -4.06
N SER A 578 2.02 10.35 -4.37
CA SER A 578 0.96 11.34 -4.19
C SER A 578 0.87 12.23 -5.42
N ALA A 579 -0.35 12.63 -5.79
CA ALA A 579 -0.54 13.60 -6.87
C ALA A 579 -0.12 15.00 -6.40
N LEU A 580 0.47 15.78 -7.30
CA LEU A 580 0.74 17.20 -7.10
C LEU A 580 -0.34 17.99 -7.83
N ALA A 581 -1.04 18.85 -7.08
CA ALA A 581 -1.99 19.80 -7.64
C ALA A 581 -1.28 20.85 -8.51
N GLU A 582 -2.05 21.58 -9.32
CA GLU A 582 -1.51 22.65 -10.19
C GLU A 582 -0.82 23.77 -9.43
N ASP A 583 -1.17 23.99 -8.16
CA ASP A 583 -0.50 24.96 -7.29
C ASP A 583 0.71 24.36 -6.56
N GLY A 584 1.11 23.14 -6.92
CA GLY A 584 2.24 22.41 -6.35
C GLY A 584 2.02 21.89 -4.93
N THR A 585 0.84 22.07 -4.33
CA THR A 585 0.48 21.35 -3.12
C THR A 585 0.38 19.86 -3.43
N LEU A 586 0.79 19.01 -2.49
CA LEU A 586 0.41 17.60 -2.58
C LEU A 586 -1.11 17.54 -2.45
N ALA A 587 -1.76 16.61 -3.15
CA ALA A 587 -3.20 16.45 -3.07
C ALA A 587 -3.59 16.15 -1.61
N LEU A 588 -3.99 17.19 -0.89
CA LEU A 588 -4.63 17.11 0.43
C LEU A 588 -6.07 16.61 0.32
N THR A 589 -6.56 16.48 -0.91
CA THR A 589 -7.88 15.94 -1.20
C THR A 589 -7.69 14.50 -1.61
N CYS A 590 -8.21 13.58 -0.79
CA CYS A 590 -8.79 12.35 -1.32
C CYS A 590 -9.42 12.66 -2.69
N VAL A 591 -8.86 12.08 -3.75
CA VAL A 591 -9.45 12.17 -5.08
C VAL A 591 -10.40 10.96 -5.20
N PRO A 592 -11.69 11.18 -5.51
CA PRO A 592 -12.70 10.12 -5.57
C PRO A 592 -12.27 8.88 -6.33
#